data_AF-A0A976DNL2-F1
#
_entry.id   AF-A0A976DNL2-F1
#
_cell.length_a   1.000
_cell.length_b   1.000
_cell.length_c   1.000
_cell.angle_alpha   90.00
_cell.angle_beta   90.00
_cell.angle_gamma   90.00
#
_symmetry.space_group_name_H-M   'P 1'
#
loop_
_entity.id
_entity.type
_entity.pdbx_description
1 polymer ?
#
loop_
_entity_poly.entity_id
_entity_poly.type
_entity_poly.pdbx_seq_one_letter_code
_entity_poly.pdbx_strand_id
1 'polypeptide(L)' 'AALEAAVRHGAGIGFISAFRGAEDPDLVEVLPPRPEWEAPLRIVTHVDLHRTRKVQAFLSHLKDCAKAWKFCD' A
#
# COMPACT_ATOMS: atom_id res chain seq x y z
N ALA A 1 5.02 4.71 -12.92
CA ALA A 1 4.70 3.87 -14.09
C ALA A 1 5.96 3.46 -14.86
N ALA A 2 6.72 4.40 -15.44
CA ALA A 2 7.90 4.06 -16.27
C ALA A 2 9.01 3.29 -15.49
N LEU A 3 9.33 3.70 -14.26
CA LEU A 3 10.36 3.01 -13.44
C LEU A 3 9.95 1.59 -13.06
N GLU A 4 8.71 1.41 -12.58
CA GLU A 4 8.17 0.08 -12.27
C GLU A 4 8.14 -0.82 -13.51
N ALA A 5 7.78 -0.28 -14.68
CA ALA A 5 7.82 -1.02 -15.93
C ALA A 5 9.25 -1.45 -16.30
N ALA A 6 10.24 -0.56 -16.15
CA ALA A 6 11.63 -0.89 -16.43
C ALA A 6 12.14 -2.05 -15.56
N VAL A 7 11.80 -2.06 -14.26
CA VAL A 7 12.15 -3.17 -13.36
C VAL A 7 11.49 -4.48 -13.79
N ARG A 8 10.18 -4.45 -14.07
CA ARG A 8 9.41 -5.63 -14.52
C ARG A 8 9.91 -6.22 -15.85
N HIS A 9 10.48 -5.39 -16.73
CA HIS A 9 11.04 -5.84 -18.00
C HIS A 9 12.54 -6.16 -17.91
N GLY A 10 13.11 -6.23 -16.70
CA GLY A 10 14.49 -6.67 -16.49
C GLY A 10 15.55 -5.62 -16.87
N ALA A 11 15.19 -4.34 -16.99
CA ALA A 11 16.16 -3.28 -17.28
C ALA A 11 17.12 -2.98 -16.12
N GLY A 12 16.86 -3.53 -14.93
CA GLY A 12 17.69 -3.39 -13.74
C GLY A 12 16.93 -3.61 -12.43
N ILE A 13 17.59 -3.30 -11.31
CA ILE A 13 17.01 -3.34 -9.96
C ILE A 13 16.36 -1.97 -9.66
N GLY A 14 15.21 -1.95 -9.00
CA GLY A 14 14.56 -0.72 -8.58
C GLY A 14 13.51 -0.92 -7.51
N PHE A 15 12.96 0.19 -7.01
CA PHE A 15 11.95 0.18 -5.96
C PHE A 15 10.59 -0.24 -6.49
N ILE A 16 9.99 -1.23 -5.82
CA ILE A 16 8.60 -1.68 -6.00
C ILE A 16 7.95 -1.68 -4.62
N SER A 17 6.67 -1.33 -4.53
CA SER A 17 5.94 -1.46 -3.26
C SER A 17 5.88 -2.92 -2.84
N ALA A 18 6.24 -3.23 -1.58
CA ALA A 18 6.37 -4.60 -1.07
C ALA A 18 5.13 -5.47 -1.37
N PHE A 19 3.92 -4.92 -1.20
CA PHE A 19 2.68 -5.65 -1.49
C PHE A 19 2.50 -6.03 -2.96
N ARG A 20 3.01 -5.24 -3.91
CA ARG A 20 2.98 -5.57 -5.34
C ARG A 20 4.08 -6.55 -5.72
N GLY A 21 5.27 -6.41 -5.12
CA GLY A 21 6.37 -7.34 -5.35
C GLY A 21 6.03 -8.74 -4.87
N ALA A 22 5.37 -8.86 -3.72
CA ALA A 22 4.97 -10.15 -3.15
C ALA A 22 3.89 -10.90 -3.96
N GLU A 23 3.16 -10.21 -4.84
CA GLU A 23 2.16 -10.81 -5.74
C GLU A 23 2.73 -11.15 -7.12
N ASP A 24 3.97 -10.74 -7.41
CA ASP A 24 4.60 -10.91 -8.72
C ASP A 24 5.66 -12.02 -8.68
N PRO A 25 5.39 -13.20 -9.29
CA PRO A 25 6.33 -14.31 -9.28
C PRO A 25 7.59 -14.06 -10.13
N ASP A 26 7.57 -13.07 -11.03
CA ASP A 26 8.69 -12.75 -11.92
C ASP A 26 9.69 -11.78 -11.26
N LEU A 27 9.36 -11.24 -10.09
CA LEU A 27 10.24 -10.37 -9.31
C LEU A 27 10.91 -11.14 -8.17
N VAL A 28 12.20 -10.85 -7.97
CA VAL A 28 12.97 -11.36 -6.83
C VAL A 28 13.29 -10.20 -5.89
N GLU A 29 12.97 -10.36 -4.61
CA GLU A 29 13.35 -9.39 -3.58
C GLU A 29 14.87 -9.45 -3.36
N VAL A 30 15.56 -8.36 -3.72
CA VAL A 30 17.02 -8.23 -3.55
C VAL A 30 17.38 -7.70 -2.17
N LEU A 31 16.52 -6.86 -1.58
CA LEU A 31 16.76 -6.22 -0.30
C LEU A 31 15.42 -6.07 0.45
N PRO A 32 15.34 -6.50 1.72
CA PRO A 32 14.10 -6.46 2.47
C PRO A 32 13.65 -5.01 2.75
N PRO A 33 12.35 -4.79 3.03
CA PRO A 33 11.83 -3.50 3.45
C PRO A 33 12.51 -3.04 4.73
N ARG A 34 12.73 -1.74 4.85
CA ARG A 34 13.34 -1.12 6.03
C ARG A 34 12.41 -0.05 6.62
N PRO A 35 12.41 0.15 7.95
CA PRO A 35 11.52 1.12 8.59
C PRO A 35 11.67 2.55 8.04
N GLU A 36 12.88 2.95 7.64
CA GLU A 36 13.12 4.27 7.06
C GLU A 36 12.45 4.51 5.69
N TRP A 37 11.94 3.45 5.04
CA TRP A 37 11.23 3.52 3.76
C TRP A 37 9.72 3.39 3.88
N GLU A 38 9.21 3.24 5.11
CA GLU A 38 7.78 3.16 5.34
C GLU A 38 7.09 4.46 4.93
N ALA A 39 5.99 4.31 4.19
CA ALA A 39 5.13 5.41 3.79
C ALA A 39 3.81 5.30 4.59
N PRO A 40 3.64 6.06 5.68
CA PRO A 40 2.44 5.94 6.52
C PRO A 40 1.21 6.42 5.77
N LEU A 41 0.34 5.47 5.38
CA LEU A 41 -0.94 5.76 4.75
C LEU A 41 -1.92 6.30 5.79
N ARG A 42 -2.57 7.42 5.48
CA ARG A 42 -3.56 8.05 6.36
C ARG A 42 -4.90 8.18 5.67
N ILE A 43 -5.95 7.74 6.36
CA ILE A 43 -7.33 7.99 5.94
C ILE A 43 -7.71 9.40 6.39
N VAL A 44 -7.94 10.29 5.44
CA VAL A 44 -8.36 11.67 5.71
C VAL A 44 -9.82 11.82 5.31
N THR A 45 -10.61 12.45 6.17
CA THR A 45 -12.00 12.81 5.87
C THR A 45 -12.19 14.31 5.97
N HIS A 46 -13.06 14.85 5.11
CA HIS A 46 -13.49 16.24 5.22
C HIS A 46 -14.06 16.52 6.62
N VAL A 47 -13.70 17.67 7.20
CA VAL A 47 -14.01 18.03 8.60
C VAL A 47 -15.51 17.95 8.89
N ASP A 48 -16.35 18.44 7.98
CA ASP A 48 -17.81 18.45 8.17
C ASP A 48 -18.46 17.09 7.90
N LEU A 49 -17.88 16.28 7.01
CA LEU A 49 -18.47 15.00 6.62
C LEU A 49 -18.12 13.88 7.59
N HIS A 50 -17.01 14.01 8.31
CA HIS A 50 -16.51 12.99 9.24
C HIS A 50 -17.60 12.53 10.21
N ARG A 51 -18.44 13.43 10.72
CA ARG A 51 -19.47 13.11 11.73
C ARG A 51 -20.76 12.51 11.14
N THR A 52 -20.88 12.43 9.81
CA THR A 52 -22.09 11.90 9.17
C THR A 52 -22.17 10.38 9.27
N ARG A 53 -23.39 9.83 9.45
CA ARG A 53 -23.60 8.38 9.61
C ARG A 53 -23.04 7.55 8.44
N LYS A 54 -23.24 8.02 7.20
CA LYS A 54 -22.75 7.33 6.00
C LYS A 54 -21.21 7.23 5.96
N VAL A 55 -20.50 8.29 6.38
CA VAL A 55 -19.03 8.31 6.42
C VAL A 55 -18.53 7.43 7.55
N GLN A 56 -19.10 7.52 8.75
CA GLN A 56 -18.71 6.67 9.87
C GLN A 56 -18.94 5.18 9.60
N ALA A 57 -20.05 4.83 8.96
CA ALA A 57 -20.34 3.44 8.57
C ALA A 57 -19.29 2.92 7.57
N PHE A 58 -18.98 3.69 6.52
CA PHE A 58 -17.94 3.32 5.56
C PHE A 58 -16.55 3.23 6.20
N LEU A 59 -16.18 4.20 7.04
CA LEU A 59 -14.89 4.19 7.75
C LEU A 59 -14.76 2.96 8.66
N SER A 60 -15.83 2.57 9.35
CA SER A 60 -15.82 1.40 10.22
C SER A 60 -15.56 0.14 9.40
N HIS A 61 -16.34 -0.05 8.33
CA HIS A 61 -16.16 -1.18 7.43
C HIS A 61 -14.77 -1.21 6.79
N LEU A 62 -14.28 -0.07 6.29
CA LEU A 62 -12.96 0.04 5.67
C LEU A 62 -11.84 -0.31 6.65
N LYS A 63 -11.92 0.19 7.90
CA LYS A 63 -10.94 -0.14 8.95
C LYS A 63 -10.95 -1.63 9.30
N ASP A 64 -12.12 -2.25 9.32
CA ASP A 64 -12.21 -3.69 9.58
C ASP A 64 -11.61 -4.52 8.45
N CYS A 65 -11.85 -4.15 7.19
CA CYS A 65 -11.20 -4.78 6.04
C CYS A 65 -9.68 -4.58 6.04
N ALA A 66 -9.22 -3.39 6.44
CA ALA A 66 -7.79 -3.06 6.44
C ALA A 66 -6.96 -3.94 7.39
N LYS A 67 -7.57 -4.43 8.49
CA LYS A 67 -6.91 -5.37 9.42
C LYS A 67 -6.50 -6.68 8.75
N ALA A 68 -7.11 -7.04 7.63
CA ALA A 68 -6.79 -8.26 6.88
C ALA A 68 -5.73 -8.04 5.79
N TRP A 69 -5.23 -6.81 5.59
CA TRP A 69 -4.22 -6.53 4.58
C TRP A 69 -2.85 -7.03 5.06
N LYS A 70 -2.19 -7.84 4.22
CA LYS A 70 -0.93 -8.54 4.52
C LYS A 70 0.24 -7.63 4.96
N PHE A 71 0.14 -6.33 4.75
CA PHE A 71 1.21 -5.34 4.98
C PHE A 71 0.73 -4.14 5.82
N CYS A 72 -0.39 -4.30 6.55
CA CYS A 72 -0.82 -3.35 7.57
C CYS A 72 -0.39 -3.88 8.94
N ASP A 73 0.79 -3.44 9.40
CA ASP A 73 1.27 -3.63 10.77
C ASP A 73 0.91 -2.43 11.67
#